data_AF-A0A530M389-F1
#
_entry.id   AF-A0A530M389-F1
#
_cell.length_a   1.000
_cell.length_b   1.000
_cell.length_c   1.000
_cell.angle_alpha   90.00
_cell.angle_beta   90.00
_cell.angle_gamma   90.00
#
_symmetry.space_group_name_H-M   'P 1'
#
loop_
_entity.id
_entity.type
_entity.pdbx_description
1 polymer ?
#
loop_
_entity_poly.entity_id
_entity_poly.type
_entity_poly.pdbx_seq_one_letter_code
_entity_poly.pdbx_strand_id
1 'polypeptide(L)'
;GFDGSSTMQAEGHSSDCVLKPVAIYPDPARTNGVLVMCEVMMPDGVTPHASNKRATILDDEGAWFGFEQEYFFYKDGRPLGFPESGYPAPQGPY
;
A
#
# COMPACT_ATOMS: atom_id res chain seq x y z
N GLY A 1 -7.41 -14.85 -4.63
CA GLY A 1 -8.25 -13.67 -4.42
C GLY A 1 -8.31 -13.33 -2.94
N PHE A 2 -9.15 -12.38 -2.57
CA PHE A 2 -9.46 -12.02 -1.19
C PHE A 2 -10.92 -11.54 -1.10
N ASP A 3 -11.47 -11.48 0.12
CA ASP A 3 -12.78 -10.91 0.40
C ASP A 3 -12.69 -9.36 0.47
N GLY A 4 -13.17 -8.70 -0.58
CA GLY A 4 -13.16 -7.25 -0.73
C GLY A 4 -14.12 -6.52 0.21
N SER A 5 -15.10 -7.20 0.81
CA SER A 5 -16.01 -6.56 1.76
C SER A 5 -15.28 -6.14 3.05
N SER A 6 -14.26 -6.89 3.42
CA SER A 6 -13.39 -6.63 4.57
C SER A 6 -12.35 -5.52 4.34
N THR A 7 -12.22 -5.01 3.11
CA THR A 7 -11.25 -3.97 2.73
C THR A 7 -11.90 -2.74 2.08
N MET A 8 -13.23 -2.62 2.18
CA MET A 8 -14.03 -1.56 1.53
C MET A 8 -13.91 -1.55 -0.01
N GLN A 9 -13.70 -2.72 -0.61
CA GLN A 9 -13.58 -2.89 -2.05
C GLN A 9 -14.78 -3.61 -2.68
N ALA A 10 -15.71 -4.11 -1.88
CA ALA A 10 -16.92 -4.73 -2.41
C ALA A 10 -18.06 -4.72 -1.37
N GLU A 11 -19.29 -4.93 -1.83
CA GLU A 11 -20.42 -5.18 -0.94
C GLU A 11 -20.45 -6.64 -0.48
N GLY A 12 -20.99 -6.90 0.72
CA GLY A 12 -20.92 -8.22 1.35
C GLY A 12 -21.62 -9.36 0.60
N HIS A 13 -22.50 -9.08 -0.36
CA HIS A 13 -23.21 -10.09 -1.14
C HIS A 13 -22.51 -10.46 -2.46
N SER A 14 -21.47 -9.72 -2.85
CA SER A 14 -20.64 -9.97 -4.04
C SER A 14 -19.23 -9.46 -3.78
N SER A 15 -18.51 -10.16 -2.91
CA SER A 15 -17.31 -9.60 -2.28
C SER A 15 -15.97 -10.05 -2.85
N ASP A 16 -15.94 -11.05 -3.74
CA ASP A 16 -14.69 -11.59 -4.25
C ASP A 16 -13.87 -10.54 -5.03
N CYS A 17 -12.56 -10.49 -4.75
CA CYS A 17 -11.59 -9.73 -5.53
C CYS A 17 -10.42 -10.64 -5.93
N VAL A 18 -9.85 -10.41 -7.12
CA VAL A 18 -8.72 -11.18 -7.64
C VAL A 18 -7.43 -10.39 -7.47
N LEU A 19 -6.36 -11.07 -7.03
CA LEU A 19 -5.01 -10.52 -6.98
C LEU A 19 -4.24 -11.01 -8.19
N LYS A 20 -3.75 -10.07 -9.00
CA LYS A 20 -2.89 -10.35 -10.14
C LYS A 20 -1.46 -9.87 -9.81
N PRO A 21 -0.47 -10.77 -9.72
CA PRO A 21 0.92 -10.39 -9.47
C PRO A 21 1.48 -9.43 -10.53
N VAL A 22 2.20 -8.39 -10.11
CA VAL A 22 2.83 -7.39 -11.00
C VAL A 22 4.30 -7.13 -10.71
N ALA A 23 4.78 -7.43 -9.50
CA ALA A 23 6.21 -7.37 -9.16
C ALA A 23 6.54 -8.33 -8.01
N ILE A 24 7.78 -8.82 -7.99
CA ILE A 24 8.29 -9.76 -6.98
C ILE A 24 9.59 -9.20 -6.40
N TYR A 25 9.70 -9.22 -5.08
CA TYR A 25 10.89 -8.77 -4.35
C TYR A 25 11.29 -9.84 -3.31
N PRO A 26 12.59 -10.00 -3.00
CA PRO A 26 13.03 -10.83 -1.87
C PRO A 26 12.42 -10.33 -0.56
N ASP A 27 11.95 -11.23 0.29
CA ASP A 27 11.41 -10.88 1.62
C ASP A 27 12.56 -10.78 2.64
N PRO A 28 12.85 -9.58 3.20
CA PRO A 28 13.96 -9.41 4.14
C PRO A 28 13.68 -10.03 5.53
N ALA A 29 12.43 -10.39 5.84
CA ALA A 29 12.03 -10.93 7.13
C ALA A 29 11.94 -12.47 7.15
N ARG A 30 12.01 -13.14 5.99
CA ARG A 30 11.79 -14.59 5.87
C ARG A 30 12.90 -15.27 5.08
N THR A 31 13.37 -16.41 5.57
CA THR A 31 14.28 -17.27 4.79
C THR A 31 13.52 -17.88 3.61
N ASN A 32 14.06 -17.75 2.39
CA ASN A 32 13.42 -18.21 1.15
C ASN A 32 11.99 -17.65 0.93
N GLY A 33 11.72 -16.44 1.45
CA GLY A 33 10.47 -15.74 1.24
C GLY A 33 10.56 -14.73 0.08
N VAL A 34 9.40 -14.43 -0.52
CA VAL A 34 9.24 -13.31 -1.45
C VAL A 34 8.02 -12.47 -1.09
N LEU A 35 8.13 -11.17 -1.34
CA LEU A 35 7.02 -10.23 -1.36
C LEU A 35 6.47 -10.15 -2.78
N VAL A 36 5.15 -10.33 -2.93
CA VAL A 36 4.47 -10.23 -4.21
C VAL A 36 3.57 -9.00 -4.19
N MET A 37 3.93 -7.98 -4.97
CA MET A 37 3.06 -6.85 -5.21
C MET A 37 2.01 -7.26 -6.25
N CYS A 38 0.74 -7.01 -5.95
CA CYS A 38 -0.38 -7.36 -6.81
C CYS A 38 -1.19 -6.12 -7.18
N GLU A 39 -1.75 -6.13 -8.38
CA GLU A 39 -2.89 -5.29 -8.71
C GLU A 39 -4.21 -6.02 -8.40
N VAL A 40 -5.29 -5.28 -8.19
CA VAL A 40 -6.60 -5.83 -7.85
C VAL A 40 -7.52 -5.83 -9.08
N MET A 41 -8.15 -6.97 -9.34
CA MET A 41 -9.08 -7.19 -10.45
C MET A 41 -10.46 -7.55 -9.91
N MET A 42 -11.49 -7.28 -10.71
CA MET A 42 -12.85 -7.81 -10.51
C MET A 42 -12.84 -9.35 -10.52
N PRO A 43 -13.93 -10.02 -10.07
CA PRO A 43 -14.02 -11.49 -10.07
C PRO A 43 -13.76 -12.17 -11.41
N ASP A 44 -13.97 -11.47 -12.53
CA ASP A 44 -13.68 -11.97 -13.88
C ASP A 44 -12.17 -12.15 -14.18
N GLY A 45 -11.29 -11.64 -13.31
CA GLY A 45 -9.85 -11.75 -13.42
C GLY A 45 -9.21 -10.92 -14.54
N VAL A 46 -10.00 -10.17 -15.31
CA VAL A 46 -9.53 -9.41 -16.48
C VAL A 46 -9.86 -7.92 -16.38
N THR A 47 -10.98 -7.56 -15.74
CA THR A 47 -11.39 -6.18 -15.55
C THR A 47 -10.70 -5.61 -14.30
N PRO A 48 -9.95 -4.50 -14.38
CA PRO A 48 -9.37 -3.86 -13.21
C PRO A 48 -10.44 -3.43 -12.21
N HIS A 49 -10.19 -3.64 -10.92
CA HIS A 49 -11.08 -3.12 -9.89
C HIS A 49 -11.05 -1.57 -9.88
N ALA A 50 -12.13 -0.90 -9.47
CA ALA A 50 -12.23 0.57 -9.51
C ALA A 50 -11.12 1.30 -8.70
N SER A 51 -10.59 0.65 -7.66
CA SER A 51 -9.44 1.14 -6.87
C SER A 51 -8.07 0.89 -7.52
N ASN A 52 -7.98 0.08 -8.57
CA ASN A 52 -6.72 -0.26 -9.23
C ASN A 52 -6.23 0.92 -10.08
N LYS A 53 -5.39 1.77 -9.46
CA LYS A 53 -4.71 2.88 -10.15
C LYS A 53 -3.47 2.44 -10.91
N ARG A 54 -2.93 1.23 -10.67
CA ARG A 54 -1.84 0.70 -11.50
C ARG A 54 -2.34 0.58 -12.93
N ALA A 55 -3.50 -0.04 -13.16
CA ALA A 55 -4.01 -0.31 -14.51
C ALA A 55 -4.16 0.94 -15.42
N THR A 56 -4.11 2.16 -14.86
CA THR A 56 -4.16 3.41 -15.64
C THR A 56 -2.78 3.96 -16.03
N ILE A 57 -1.71 3.37 -15.52
CA ILE A 57 -0.32 3.80 -15.76
C ILE A 57 0.26 2.93 -16.87
N LEU A 58 0.81 3.59 -17.90
CA LEU A 58 1.50 2.92 -19.01
C LEU A 58 2.90 2.48 -18.55
N ASP A 59 3.30 1.29 -18.98
CA ASP A 59 4.67 0.83 -18.79
C ASP A 59 5.58 1.54 -19.83
N ASP A 60 6.53 2.34 -19.36
CA ASP A 60 7.51 3.07 -20.17
C ASP A 60 8.91 2.88 -19.58
N GLU A 61 9.76 2.10 -20.26
CA GLU A 61 11.11 1.78 -19.80
C GLU A 61 12.07 2.99 -19.79
N GLY A 62 11.74 4.05 -20.53
CA GLY A 62 12.54 5.27 -20.62
C GLY A 62 12.18 6.32 -19.57
N ALA A 63 11.05 6.18 -18.90
CA ALA A 63 10.56 7.16 -17.93
C ALA A 63 11.21 6.96 -16.55
N TRP A 64 11.76 8.04 -16.00
CA TRP A 64 12.44 8.02 -14.70
C TRP A 64 11.74 8.96 -13.72
N PHE A 65 11.44 8.45 -12.52
CA PHE A 65 10.76 9.18 -11.47
C PHE A 65 11.55 9.05 -10.16
N GLY A 66 11.63 10.14 -9.41
CA GLY A 66 12.13 10.17 -8.03
C GLY A 66 11.02 10.64 -7.10
N PHE A 67 10.88 9.97 -5.96
CA PHE A 67 9.89 10.32 -4.94
C PHE A 67 10.58 10.52 -3.59
N GLU A 68 10.27 11.62 -2.91
CA GLU A 68 10.72 11.91 -1.55
C GLU A 68 9.58 11.57 -0.59
N GLN A 69 9.57 10.33 -0.08
CA GLN A 69 8.53 9.86 0.84
C GLN A 69 8.85 10.25 2.28
N GLU A 70 8.17 11.26 2.80
CA GLU A 70 8.19 11.60 4.22
C GLU A 70 7.17 10.77 5.01
N TYR A 71 7.46 10.50 6.29
CA TYR A 71 6.53 9.84 7.22
C TYR A 71 6.86 10.19 8.66
N PHE A 72 5.90 9.98 9.57
CA PHE A 72 6.07 10.21 11.00
C PHE A 72 5.69 8.95 11.78
N PHE A 73 6.49 8.59 12.78
CA PHE A 73 6.10 7.55 13.73
C PHE A 73 5.06 8.10 14.70
N TYR A 74 4.01 7.31 14.96
CA TYR A 74 2.97 7.64 15.92
C TYR A 74 2.81 6.52 16.94
N LYS A 75 2.51 6.90 18.17
CA LYS A 75 2.17 6.00 19.26
C LYS A 75 1.10 6.66 20.14
N ASP A 76 0.07 5.89 20.50
CA ASP A 76 -1.01 6.34 21.38
C ASP A 76 -1.69 7.66 20.92
N GLY A 77 -1.88 7.78 19.59
CA GLY A 77 -2.53 8.94 18.97
C GLY A 77 -1.66 10.20 18.85
N ARG A 78 -0.35 10.12 19.18
CA ARG A 78 0.58 11.26 19.12
C ARG A 78 1.88 10.91 18.38
N PRO A 79 2.59 11.90 17.79
CA PRO A 79 3.90 11.64 17.20
C PRO A 79 4.87 11.07 18.24
N LEU A 80 5.64 10.06 17.83
CA LEU A 80 6.66 9.47 18.69
C LEU A 80 7.72 10.52 19.04
N GLY A 81 8.06 10.64 20.33
CA GLY A 81 8.99 11.64 20.84
C GLY A 81 8.35 12.97 21.26
N PHE A 82 7.06 13.19 20.97
CA PHE A 82 6.33 14.33 21.54
C PHE A 82 6.04 14.09 23.02
N PRO A 83 5.94 15.16 23.84
CA PRO A 83 5.42 15.06 25.19
C PRO A 83 3.97 14.57 25.20
N GLU A 84 3.53 13.98 26.32
CA GLU A 84 2.16 13.50 26.53
C GLU A 84 1.12 14.59 26.25
N SER A 85 1.45 15.85 26.55
CA SER A 85 0.65 17.03 26.21
C SER A 85 1.52 18.15 25.62
N GLY A 86 0.93 18.96 24.73
CA GLY A 86 1.63 20.08 24.08
C GLY A 86 2.44 19.70 22.84
N TYR A 87 3.48 20.49 22.56
CA TYR A 87 4.39 20.34 21.42
C TYR A 87 5.84 20.23 21.92
N PRO A 88 6.77 19.61 21.16
CA PRO A 88 8.18 19.62 21.49
C PRO A 88 8.78 21.02 21.31
N ALA A 89 10.07 21.16 21.65
CA ALA A 89 10.83 22.36 21.34
C ALA A 89 10.83 22.66 19.82
N PRO A 90 11.15 23.89 19.38
CA PRO A 90 11.27 24.19 17.96
C PRO A 90 12.22 23.25 17.22
N GLN A 91 11.97 23.07 15.93
CA GLN A 91 12.72 22.17 15.08
C GLN A 91 14.20 22.56 14.97
N GLY A 92 15.10 21.59 15.11
CA GLY A 92 16.55 21.79 15.06
C GLY A 92 17.35 20.57 15.50
N PRO A 93 17.20 20.09 16.75
CA PRO A 93 18.00 18.99 17.30
C PRO A 93 17.32 17.60 17.21
N TYR A 94 16.52 17.34 16.17
CA TYR A 94 15.93 16.01 15.93
C TYR A 94 16.87 15.12 15.11
#